data_AF-A0A178WTS7-F1
#
_entry.id   AF-A0A178WTS7-F1
#
_cell.length_a   1.000
_cell.length_b   1.000
_cell.length_c   1.000
_cell.angle_alpha   90.00
_cell.angle_beta   90.00
_cell.angle_gamma   90.00
#
_symmetry.space_group_name_H-M   'P 1'
#
loop_
_entity.id
_entity.type
_entity.pdbx_description
1 polymer ?
#
loop_
_entity_poly.entity_id
_entity_poly.type
_entity_poly.pdbx_seq_one_letter_code
_entity_poly.pdbx_strand_id
1 'polypeptide(L)'
;MTVVAQVLVFAGVFAVLVSAVGMLRAKDLLARLHLLSPVTTLGAPLIGAGLVLVNGAHLGSGAIVVTVVLLVVTGPILQTATARLEARRRGDIDEDLPA
;
A
#
# COMPACT_ATOMS: atom_id res chain seq x y z
N MET A 1 0.56 0.71 -25.57
CA MET A 1 0.24 -0.01 -24.32
C MET A 1 -0.64 -1.20 -24.67
N THR A 2 -0.36 -2.39 -24.14
CA THR A 2 -1.24 -3.55 -24.35
C THR A 2 -2.51 -3.44 -23.50
N VAL A 3 -3.61 -4.07 -23.93
CA VAL A 3 -4.87 -4.08 -23.18
C VAL A 3 -4.67 -4.61 -21.76
N VAL A 4 -3.84 -5.65 -21.61
CA VAL A 4 -3.45 -6.21 -20.30
C VAL A 4 -2.81 -5.15 -19.40
N ALA A 5 -1.83 -4.41 -19.90
CA ALA A 5 -1.18 -3.36 -19.12
C ALA A 5 -2.15 -2.25 -18.70
N GLN A 6 -3.07 -1.86 -19.59
CA GLN A 6 -4.11 -0.87 -19.27
C GLN A 6 -5.00 -1.37 -18.13
N VAL A 7 -5.52 -2.60 -18.23
CA VAL A 7 -6.37 -3.20 -17.19
C VAL A 7 -5.64 -3.25 -15.84
N LEU A 8 -4.36 -3.67 -15.81
CA LEU A 8 -3.56 -3.69 -14.60
C LEU A 8 -3.42 -2.29 -13.97
N VAL A 9 -3.03 -1.29 -14.76
CA VAL A 9 -2.85 0.08 -14.26
C VAL A 9 -4.17 0.67 -13.78
N PHE A 10 -5.26 0.53 -14.54
CA PHE A 10 -6.56 1.08 -14.14
C PHE A 10 -7.12 0.38 -12.90
N ALA A 11 -6.96 -0.94 -12.77
CA ALA A 11 -7.36 -1.67 -11.56
C ALA A 11 -6.57 -1.21 -10.33
N GLY A 12 -5.25 -1.01 -10.47
CA GLY A 12 -4.41 -0.49 -9.40
C GLY A 12 -4.78 0.94 -9.01
N VAL A 13 -4.98 1.84 -9.99
CA VAL A 13 -5.43 3.22 -9.75
C VAL A 13 -6.80 3.23 -9.07
N PHE A 14 -7.74 2.40 -9.52
CA PHE A 14 -9.06 2.28 -8.91
C PHE A 14 -8.95 1.85 -7.44
N ALA A 15 -8.12 0.85 -7.11
CA ALA A 15 -7.89 0.44 -5.72
C ALA A 15 -7.35 1.60 -4.87
N VAL A 16 -6.39 2.37 -5.39
CA VAL A 16 -5.84 3.55 -4.70
C VAL A 16 -6.92 4.62 -4.48
N LEU A 17 -7.74 4.90 -5.48
CA LEU A 17 -8.81 5.90 -5.37
C LEU A 17 -9.88 5.50 -4.35
N VAL A 18 -10.33 4.24 -4.37
CA VAL A 18 -11.31 3.72 -3.41
C VAL A 18 -10.75 3.81 -1.99
N SER A 19 -9.49 3.39 -1.78
CA SER A 19 -8.79 3.53 -0.51
C SER A 19 -8.70 4.98 -0.05
N ALA A 20 -8.31 5.91 -0.93
CA ALA A 20 -8.20 7.32 -0.61
C ALA A 20 -9.55 7.93 -0.19
N VAL A 21 -10.61 7.65 -0.95
CA VAL A 21 -11.97 8.10 -0.60
C VAL A 21 -12.43 7.50 0.73
N GLY A 22 -12.13 6.23 0.97
CA GLY A 22 -12.40 5.58 2.25
C GLY A 22 -11.68 6.26 3.41
N MET A 23 -10.40 6.57 3.25
CA MET A 23 -9.59 7.24 4.28
C MET A 23 -10.14 8.62 4.65
N LEU A 24 -10.66 9.37 3.68
CA LEU A 24 -11.31 10.67 3.94
C LEU A 24 -12.54 10.55 4.82
N ARG A 25 -13.28 9.43 4.75
CA ARG A 25 -14.46 9.17 5.60
C ARG A 25 -14.14 8.49 6.93
N ALA A 26 -12.97 7.88 7.05
CA ALA A 26 -12.56 7.19 8.27
C ALA A 26 -12.30 8.19 9.40
N LYS A 27 -13.00 7.98 10.53
CA LYS A 27 -12.91 8.78 11.75
C LYS A 27 -11.70 8.42 12.61
N ASP A 28 -11.27 7.16 12.55
CA ASP A 28 -10.17 6.62 13.35
C ASP A 28 -8.91 6.40 12.49
N LEU A 29 -7.73 6.65 13.06
CA LEU A 29 -6.44 6.32 12.52
C LEU A 29 -6.30 4.82 12.21
N LEU A 30 -6.75 3.90 13.08
CA LEU A 30 -6.65 2.46 12.81
C LEU A 30 -7.46 2.06 11.57
N ALA A 31 -8.66 2.65 11.41
CA ALA A 31 -9.46 2.47 10.19
C ALA A 31 -8.78 3.05 8.95
N ARG A 32 -8.11 4.21 9.07
CA ARG A 32 -7.30 4.79 7.98
C ARG A 32 -6.11 3.90 7.61
N LEU A 33 -5.43 3.32 8.60
CA LEU A 33 -4.32 2.39 8.37
C LEU A 33 -4.81 1.13 7.66
N HIS A 34 -5.97 0.59 8.03
CA HIS A 34 -6.56 -0.55 7.31
C HIS A 34 -6.84 -0.20 5.84
N LEU A 35 -7.44 0.96 5.59
CA LEU A 35 -7.75 1.44 4.23
C LEU A 35 -6.51 1.82 3.42
N LEU A 36 -5.37 2.07 4.07
CA LEU A 36 -4.07 2.25 3.43
C LEU A 36 -3.46 0.92 2.96
N SER A 37 -3.83 -0.23 3.54
CA SER A 37 -3.24 -1.53 3.20
C SER A 37 -3.44 -1.95 1.73
N PRO A 38 -4.64 -1.78 1.12
CA PRO A 38 -4.82 -2.09 -0.31
C PRO A 38 -3.97 -1.22 -1.24
N VAL A 39 -3.59 0.00 -0.83
CA VAL A 39 -2.73 0.89 -1.63
C VAL A 39 -1.35 0.27 -1.83
N THR A 40 -0.75 -0.23 -0.75
CA THR A 40 0.62 -0.78 -0.76
C THR A 40 0.67 -2.22 -1.25
N THR A 41 -0.36 -3.03 -0.98
CA THR A 41 -0.38 -4.47 -1.30
C THR A 41 -1.02 -4.79 -2.66
N LEU A 42 -1.91 -3.96 -3.18
CA LEU A 42 -2.59 -4.17 -4.47
C LEU A 42 -2.36 -3.03 -5.45
N GLY A 43 -2.56 -1.78 -5.01
CA GLY A 43 -2.48 -0.59 -5.88
C GLY A 43 -1.12 -0.47 -6.56
N ALA A 44 -0.06 -0.32 -5.78
CA ALA A 44 1.29 -0.18 -6.31
C ALA A 44 1.79 -1.40 -7.10
N PRO A 45 1.58 -2.66 -6.65
CA PRO A 45 1.96 -3.82 -7.45
C PRO A 45 1.26 -3.91 -8.81
N LEU A 46 -0.04 -3.64 -8.88
CA LEU A 46 -0.79 -3.67 -10.15
C LEU A 46 -0.32 -2.59 -11.12
N ILE A 47 -0.13 -1.36 -10.63
CA ILE A 47 0.40 -0.25 -11.43
C ILE A 47 1.83 -0.60 -11.91
N GLY A 48 2.70 -1.03 -11.00
CA GLY A 48 4.08 -1.38 -11.31
C GLY A 48 4.19 -2.50 -12.34
N ALA A 49 3.41 -3.57 -12.18
CA ALA A 49 3.38 -4.68 -13.13
C ALA A 49 2.93 -4.24 -14.53
N GLY A 50 1.91 -3.38 -14.62
CA GLY A 50 1.45 -2.81 -15.89
C GLY A 50 2.53 -1.94 -16.55
N LEU A 51 3.26 -1.13 -15.77
CA LEU A 51 4.35 -0.30 -16.29
C LEU A 51 5.56 -1.12 -16.75
N VAL A 52 5.95 -2.16 -15.99
CA VAL A 52 7.03 -3.08 -16.38
C VAL A 52 6.67 -3.80 -17.69
N LEU A 53 5.41 -4.19 -17.87
CA LEU A 53 4.94 -4.84 -19.09
C LEU A 53 5.01 -3.91 -20.32
N VAL A 54 4.80 -2.61 -20.13
CA VAL A 54 4.90 -1.61 -21.21
C VAL A 54 6.35 -1.25 -21.52
N ASN A 55 7.18 -1.09 -20.49
CA ASN A 55 8.58 -0.71 -20.66
C ASN A 55 9.46 -1.86 -21.15
N GLY A 56 9.15 -3.12 -20.81
CA GLY A 56 10.01 -4.27 -21.14
C GLY A 56 11.24 -4.36 -20.23
N ALA A 57 12.27 -5.12 -20.65
CA ALA A 57 13.48 -5.36 -19.87
C ALA A 57 14.48 -4.19 -19.97
N HIS A 58 14.22 -3.13 -19.20
CA HIS A 58 15.07 -1.94 -19.11
C HIS A 58 15.40 -1.58 -17.66
N LEU A 59 16.44 -0.75 -17.46
CA LEU A 59 16.85 -0.27 -16.13
C LEU A 59 15.70 0.45 -15.40
N GLY A 60 14.85 1.19 -16.14
CA GLY A 60 13.65 1.83 -15.58
C GLY A 60 12.64 0.83 -15.01
N SER A 61 12.45 -0.32 -15.66
CA SER A 61 11.60 -1.41 -15.14
C SER A 61 12.19 -2.02 -13.87
N GLY A 62 13.52 -2.14 -13.79
CA GLY A 62 14.21 -2.58 -12.57
C GLY A 62 13.92 -1.65 -11.38
N ALA A 63 14.00 -0.33 -11.59
CA ALA A 63 13.67 0.65 -10.56
C ALA A 63 12.20 0.53 -10.10
N ILE A 64 11.25 0.35 -11.02
CA ILE A 64 9.83 0.14 -10.69
C ILE A 64 9.65 -1.10 -9.80
N VAL A 65 10.27 -2.23 -10.16
CA VAL A 65 10.19 -3.46 -9.37
C VAL A 65 10.74 -3.24 -7.96
N VAL A 66 11.91 -2.60 -7.84
CA VAL A 66 12.51 -2.27 -6.53
C VAL A 66 11.57 -1.39 -5.71
N THR A 67 10.99 -0.35 -6.30
CA THR A 67 10.02 0.52 -5.61
C THR A 67 8.81 -0.26 -5.11
N VAL A 68 8.22 -1.13 -5.94
CA VAL A 68 7.07 -1.96 -5.55
C VAL A 68 7.43 -2.90 -4.40
N VAL A 69 8.56 -3.59 -4.50
CA VAL A 69 9.01 -4.52 -3.44
C VAL A 69 9.22 -3.77 -2.13
N LEU A 70 9.93 -2.64 -2.16
CA LEU A 70 10.13 -1.81 -0.98
C LEU A 70 8.79 -1.36 -0.40
N LEU A 71 7.84 -0.92 -1.22
CA LEU A 71 6.54 -0.45 -0.74
C LEU A 71 5.72 -1.57 -0.09
N VAL A 72 5.70 -2.77 -0.69
CA VAL A 72 4.96 -3.93 -0.18
C VAL A 72 5.53 -4.40 1.15
N VAL A 73 6.85 -4.35 1.34
CA VAL A 73 7.51 -4.79 2.58
C VAL A 73 7.43 -3.70 3.66
N THR A 74 7.75 -2.46 3.31
CA THR A 74 7.81 -1.36 4.29
C THR A 74 6.43 -0.84 4.69
N GLY A 75 5.41 -0.99 3.83
CA GLY A 75 4.03 -0.59 4.11
C GLY A 75 3.49 -1.24 5.40
N PRO A 76 3.42 -2.57 5.50
CA PRO A 76 2.98 -3.26 6.71
C PRO A 76 3.84 -2.95 7.95
N ILE A 77 5.16 -2.78 7.80
CA ILE A 77 6.05 -2.41 8.90
C ILE A 77 5.67 -1.03 9.46
N LEU A 78 5.47 -0.03 8.60
CA LEU A 78 5.03 1.30 9.02
C LEU A 78 3.61 1.27 9.60
N GLN A 79 2.69 0.51 9.01
CA GLN A 79 1.32 0.39 9.51
C GLN A 79 1.26 -0.22 10.91
N THR A 80 2.00 -1.31 11.15
CA THR A 80 2.05 -1.96 12.47
C THR A 80 2.76 -1.08 13.51
N ALA A 81 3.85 -0.42 13.16
CA ALA A 81 4.53 0.53 14.04
C ALA A 81 3.60 1.70 14.43
N THR A 82 2.87 2.25 13.46
CA THR A 82 1.90 3.33 13.70
C THR A 82 0.71 2.86 14.53
N ALA A 83 0.18 1.66 14.26
CA ALA A 83 -0.92 1.08 15.02
C ALA A 83 -0.53 0.82 16.48
N ARG A 84 0.67 0.30 16.74
CA ARG A 84 1.20 0.11 18.10
C ARG A 84 1.35 1.44 18.85
N LEU A 85 1.80 2.50 18.18
CA LEU A 85 1.90 3.82 18.80
C LEU A 85 0.52 4.39 19.17
N GLU A 86 -0.47 4.24 18.29
CA GLU A 86 -1.84 4.69 18.57
C GLU A 86 -2.49 3.90 19.70
N ALA A 87 -2.31 2.58 19.73
CA ALA A 87 -2.84 1.74 20.79
C ALA A 87 -2.19 2.08 22.16
N ARG A 88 -0.90 2.45 22.19
CA ARG A 88 -0.26 3.00 23.40
C ARG A 88 -0.85 4.34 23.81
N ARG A 89 -1.14 5.23 22.85
CA ARG A 89 -1.79 6.53 23.14
C ARG A 89 -3.19 6.39 23.72
N ARG A 90 -3.92 5.33 23.34
CA ARG A 90 -5.26 5.04 23.87
C ARG A 90 -5.25 4.34 25.23
N GLY A 91 -4.09 3.82 25.65
CA GLY A 91 -3.99 2.97 26.84
C GLY A 91 -4.57 1.56 26.62
N ASP A 92 -4.72 1.13 25.35
CA ASP A 92 -5.33 -0.15 24.98
C ASP A 92 -4.35 -1.34 25.12
N ILE A 93 -3.05 -1.06 25.30
CA ILE A 93 -1.99 -2.06 25.46
C ILE A 93 -1.27 -1.83 26.78
N ASP A 94 -1.34 -2.86 27.62
CA ASP A 94 -0.61 -2.94 28.88
C ASP A 94 0.90 -3.02 28.59
N GLU A 95 1.71 -2.20 29.26
CA GLU A 95 3.16 -2.08 29.01
C GLU A 95 3.94 -3.36 29.36
N ASP A 96 3.31 -4.27 30.09
CA ASP A 96 3.89 -5.51 30.61
C ASP A 96 3.74 -6.74 29.68
N LEU A 97 3.11 -6.59 28.51
CA LEU A 97 2.96 -7.70 27.56
C LEU A 97 4.25 -7.89 26.71
N PRO A 98 4.89 -9.08 26.74
CA PRO A 98 6.08 -9.34 25.94
C PRO A 98 5.79 -9.19 24.43
N ALA A 99 6.74 -8.56 23.74
CA ALA A 99 6.64 -8.14 22.34
C ALA A 99 6.55 -9.29 21.31
#